data_AF-A0A852CQ42-F1
#
_entry.id   AF-A0A852CQ42-F1
#
_cell.length_a   1.000
_cell.length_b   1.000
_cell.length_c   1.000
_cell.angle_alpha   90.00
_cell.angle_beta   90.00
_cell.angle_gamma   90.00
#
_symmetry.space_group_name_H-M   'P 1'
#
loop_
_entity.id
_entity.type
_entity.pdbx_description
1 polymer ?
#
loop_
_entity_poly.entity_id
_entity_poly.type
_entity_poly.pdbx_seq_one_letter_code
_entity_poly.pdbx_strand_id
1 'polypeptide(L)' 'VGVGAGRREQLVGALRGRSRYSVRVRARPDGLSFAGFWSHWSAAASADTPPGRH' A
#
# COMPACT_ATOMS: atom_id res chain seq x y z
N VAL A 1 -16.71 -19.61 -4.25
CA VAL A 1 -16.57 -18.60 -3.18
C VAL A 1 -15.59 -17.55 -3.69
N GLY A 2 -16.12 -16.40 -4.15
CA GLY A 2 -15.34 -15.36 -4.82
C GLY A 2 -14.67 -14.44 -3.82
N VAL A 3 -13.37 -14.21 -3.99
CA VAL A 3 -12.62 -13.20 -3.24
C VAL A 3 -13.32 -11.86 -3.45
N GLY A 4 -13.70 -11.17 -2.37
CA GLY A 4 -14.23 -9.81 -2.49
C GLY A 4 -13.19 -8.93 -3.18
N ALA A 5 -13.36 -8.71 -4.47
CA ALA A 5 -12.56 -7.79 -5.26
C ALA A 5 -12.94 -6.37 -4.82
N GLY A 6 -12.34 -5.93 -3.73
CA GLY A 6 -12.54 -4.61 -3.16
C GLY A 6 -11.23 -3.85 -3.17
N ARG A 7 -11.25 -2.64 -3.74
CA ARG A 7 -10.23 -1.62 -3.48
C ARG A 7 -10.03 -1.52 -1.97
N ARG A 8 -8.78 -1.60 -1.50
CA ARG A 8 -8.41 -1.28 -0.11
C ARG A 8 -7.62 0.00 -0.09
N GLU A 9 -7.99 0.88 0.83
CA GLU A 9 -7.32 2.15 1.09
C GLU A 9 -6.66 2.07 2.46
N GLN A 10 -5.41 2.52 2.56
CA GLN A 10 -4.68 2.58 3.82
C GLN A 10 -4.07 3.97 3.96
N LEU A 11 -4.44 4.65 5.05
CA LEU A 11 -3.82 5.92 5.41
C LEU A 11 -2.41 5.66 5.96
N VAL A 12 -1.44 6.44 5.48
CA VAL A 12 -0.07 6.45 5.99
C VAL A 12 0.11 7.74 6.79
N GLY A 13 0.23 7.60 8.10
CA GLY A 13 0.36 8.73 9.04
C GLY A 13 1.81 9.09 9.36
N ALA A 14 1.98 10.16 10.15
CA ALA A 14 3.27 10.61 10.69
C ALA A 14 4.38 10.85 9.65
N LEU A 15 4.00 11.25 8.44
CA LEU A 15 4.96 11.62 7.41
C LEU A 15 5.60 12.97 7.73
N ARG A 16 6.92 13.05 7.59
CA ARG A 16 7.64 14.34 7.60
C ARG A 16 7.14 15.20 6.46
N GLY A 17 6.79 16.45 6.75
CA GLY A 17 6.38 17.40 5.73
C GLY A 17 7.53 17.79 4.80
N ARG A 18 7.18 18.35 3.64
CA ARG A 18 8.15 18.75 2.58
C ARG A 18 9.12 17.65 2.18
N SER A 19 8.66 16.41 2.21
CA SER A 19 9.46 15.22 1.88
C SER A 19 8.77 14.39 0.79
N ARG A 20 9.56 13.82 -0.12
CA ARG A 20 9.07 12.89 -1.14
C ARG A 20 9.06 11.47 -0.60
N TYR A 21 7.95 10.77 -0.78
CA TYR A 21 7.80 9.36 -0.45
C TYR A 21 7.48 8.54 -1.69
N SER A 22 8.00 7.32 -1.74
CA SER A 22 7.64 6.31 -2.73
C SER A 22 7.01 5.11 -2.03
N VAL A 23 5.84 4.68 -2.51
CA VAL A 23 5.08 3.56 -1.95
C VAL A 23 4.91 2.48 -3.00
N ARG A 24 4.99 1.21 -2.56
CA ARG A 24 4.74 0.01 -3.37
C ARG A 24 3.85 -0.94 -2.59
N VAL A 25 3.02 -1.69 -3.30
CA VAL A 25 2.10 -2.67 -2.70
C VAL A 25 2.40 -4.06 -3.28
N ARG A 26 2.21 -5.10 -2.48
CA ARG A 26 2.20 -6.50 -2.92
C ARG A 26 1.06 -7.25 -2.24
N ALA A 27 0.55 -8.28 -2.88
CA ALA A 27 -0.56 -9.09 -2.36
C ALA A 27 -0.12 -10.55 -2.19
N ARG A 28 -0.76 -11.27 -1.28
CA ARG A 28 -0.63 -12.73 -1.12
C ARG A 28 -2.02 -13.30 -0.88
N PRO A 29 -2.30 -14.55 -1.29
CA PRO A 29 -3.49 -15.26 -0.83
C PRO A 29 -3.68 -15.15 0.68
N ASP A 30 -4.94 -15.15 1.11
CA ASP A 30 -5.32 -14.97 2.52
C ASP A 30 -4.85 -16.12 3.43
N GLY A 31 -4.41 -17.24 2.86
CA GLY A 31 -3.98 -18.43 3.59
C GLY A 31 -5.15 -19.25 4.16
N LEU A 32 -6.38 -18.77 4.02
CA LEU A 32 -7.60 -19.43 4.49
C LEU A 32 -8.20 -20.32 3.40
N SER A 33 -8.29 -19.80 2.17
CA SER A 33 -8.82 -20.56 1.02
C SER A 33 -7.71 -21.09 0.12
N PHE A 34 -6.60 -20.37 0.03
CA PHE A 34 -5.45 -20.72 -0.79
C PHE A 34 -4.15 -20.30 -0.11
N ALA A 35 -3.15 -21.19 -0.12
CA ALA A 35 -1.78 -20.86 0.25
C ALA A 35 -1.00 -20.39 -0.98
N GLY A 36 0.01 -19.54 -0.79
CA GLY A 36 0.85 -19.06 -1.88
C GLY A 36 1.87 -18.04 -1.45
N PHE A 37 2.70 -17.61 -2.40
CA PHE A 37 3.72 -16.59 -2.19
C PHE A 37 3.14 -15.19 -2.39
N TRP A 38 3.88 -14.19 -1.90
CA TRP A 38 3.62 -12.80 -2.25
C TRP A 38 3.82 -12.59 -3.74
N SER A 39 3.02 -11.69 -4.33
CA SER A 39 3.26 -11.16 -5.67
C SER A 39 4.58 -10.40 -5.73
N HIS A 40 5.03 -10.08 -6.94
CA HIS A 40 5.96 -8.98 -7.13
C HIS A 40 5.39 -7.67 -6.57
N TRP A 41 6.29 -6.75 -6.23
CA TRP A 41 5.92 -5.38 -5.91
C TRP A 41 5.29 -4.69 -7.12
N SER A 42 4.27 -3.87 -6.88
CA SER A 42 3.74 -2.95 -7.88
C SER A 42 4.82 -1.98 -8.40
N ALA A 43 4.52 -1.26 -9.47
CA ALA A 43 5.23 -0.02 -9.78
C ALA A 43 5.18 0.92 -8.56
N ALA A 44 6.22 1.74 -8.41
CA ALA A 44 6.26 2.74 -7.34
C ALA A 44 5.35 3.92 -7.68
N ALA A 45 4.53 4.31 -6.72
CA ALA A 45 3.84 5.60 -6.74
C ALA A 45 4.59 6.56 -5.82
N SER A 46 4.85 7.77 -6.28
CA SER A 46 5.58 8.78 -5.50
C SER A 46 4.77 10.04 -5.33
N ALA A 47 4.87 10.66 -4.16
CA ALA A 47 4.21 11.92 -3.86
C ALA A 47 5.06 12.77 -2.91
N ASP A 48 4.95 14.09 -3.06
CA ASP A 48 5.51 15.06 -2.14
C ASP A 48 4.48 15.36 -1.04
N THR A 49 4.95 15.42 0.21
CA THR A 49 4.10 15.77 1.35
C THR A 49 4.02 17.28 1.55
N PRO A 50 2.86 17.80 1.95
CA PRO A 50 2.72 19.20 2.31
C PRO A 50 3.59 19.55 3.53
N PRO A 51 3.80 20.84 3.85
CA PRO A 51 4.44 21.25 5.10
C PRO A 51 3.78 20.60 6.32
N GLY A 52 4.58 20.25 7.33
CA GLY A 52 4.07 19.74 8.59
C GLY A 52 3.17 20.78 9.24
N ARG A 53 2.04 20.35 9.79
CA ARG A 53 1.18 21.26 10.57
C ARG A 53 1.89 21.51 11.90
N HIS A 54 2.37 22.73 12.09
CA HIS A 54 2.94 23.23 13.35
C HIS A 54 1.81 23.56 14.33
#